data_AF-A0A8B8WZG4-F1
#
_entry.id   AF-A0A8B8WZG4-F1
#
_cell.length_a   1.000
_cell.length_b   1.000
_cell.length_c   1.000
_cell.angle_alpha   90.00
_cell.angle_beta   90.00
_cell.angle_gamma   90.00
#
_symmetry.space_group_name_H-M   'P 1'
#
loop_
_entity.id
_entity.type
_entity.pdbx_description
1 polymer ?
#
loop_
_entity_poly.entity_id
_entity_poly.type
_entity_poly.pdbx_seq_one_letter_code
_entity_poly.pdbx_strand_id
1 'polypeptide(L)' 'MMIDPNAKTRRGGGKHLAIRRGEILEVIEFTSKEEMLCRDTKGKYGYVPRTALLPLETEVYDDVGSWDPVDNQPFPGGR' A
#
# COMPACT_ATOMS: atom_id res chain seq x y z
N MET A 1 -2.34 3.50 3.13
CA MET A 1 -3.61 3.03 2.51
C MET A 1 -4.36 4.24 1.99
N MET A 2 -5.16 4.10 0.94
CA MET A 2 -6.04 5.16 0.44
C MET A 2 -7.48 4.90 0.88
N ILE A 3 -8.22 5.93 1.27
CA ILE A 3 -9.68 5.83 1.43
C ILE A 3 -10.30 5.63 0.05
N ASP A 4 -11.09 4.57 -0.12
CA ASP A 4 -11.78 4.26 -1.37
C ASP A 4 -12.50 5.52 -1.91
N PRO A 5 -12.24 5.95 -3.16
CA PRO A 5 -12.88 7.13 -3.74
C PRO A 5 -14.42 7.06 -3.77
N ASN A 6 -14.98 5.85 -3.76
CA ASN A 6 -16.41 5.58 -3.72
C ASN A 6 -16.95 5.44 -2.29
N ALA A 7 -16.07 5.34 -1.27
CA ALA A 7 -16.50 5.28 0.13
C ALA A 7 -17.35 6.51 0.49
N LYS A 8 -18.34 6.31 1.36
CA LYS A 8 -19.12 7.43 1.88
C LYS A 8 -18.26 8.24 2.85
N THR A 9 -18.21 9.55 2.64
CA THR A 9 -17.58 10.47 3.59
C THR A 9 -18.23 10.32 4.95
N ARG A 10 -17.44 10.06 5.99
CA ARG A 10 -17.90 9.92 7.36
C ARG A 10 -17.33 11.07 8.18
N ARG A 11 -18.21 11.79 8.88
CA ARG A 11 -17.77 12.76 9.88
C ARG A 11 -17.14 11.98 11.03
N GLY A 12 -15.90 12.31 11.38
CA GLY A 12 -15.22 11.72 12.51
C GLY A 12 -16.00 11.97 13.80
N GLY A 13 -15.90 11.04 14.74
CA GLY A 13 -16.65 11.11 15.99
C GLY A 13 -16.18 10.05 16.98
N GLY A 14 -16.00 10.45 18.23
CA GLY A 14 -15.45 9.60 19.29
C GLY A 14 -14.07 9.08 18.91
N LYS A 15 -13.94 7.76 18.80
CA LYS A 15 -12.69 7.07 18.45
C LYS A 15 -12.40 6.99 16.93
N HIS A 16 -13.35 7.39 16.08
CA HIS A 16 -13.22 7.24 14.64
C HIS A 16 -12.68 8.50 13.96
N LEU A 17 -11.78 8.29 13.01
CA LEU A 17 -11.21 9.36 12.20
C LEU A 17 -12.26 9.91 11.21
N ALA A 18 -12.20 11.20 10.93
CA ALA A 18 -12.97 11.77 9.82
C ALA A 18 -12.29 11.35 8.52
N ILE A 19 -13.04 10.74 7.60
CA ILE A 19 -12.48 10.24 6.34
C ILE A 19 -13.07 10.98 5.15
N ARG A 20 -12.22 11.31 4.18
CA ARG A 20 -12.58 11.89 2.89
C ARG A 20 -12.17 10.94 1.77
N ARG A 21 -12.94 10.94 0.69
CA ARG A 21 -12.72 10.08 -0.49
C ARG A 21 -11.34 10.35 -1.09
N GLY A 22 -10.60 9.30 -1.40
CA GLY A 22 -9.25 9.39 -1.96
C GLY A 22 -8.19 9.92 -1.00
N GLU A 23 -8.52 10.16 0.28
CA GLU A 23 -7.55 10.61 1.26
C GLU A 23 -6.54 9.49 1.57
N ILE A 24 -5.26 9.84 1.62
CA ILE A 24 -4.20 8.90 1.96
C ILE A 24 -3.99 8.93 3.47
N LEU A 25 -4.05 7.76 4.09
CA LEU A 25 -3.84 7.56 5.51
C LEU A 25 -2.64 6.64 5.76
N GLU A 26 -1.90 6.94 6.81
CA GLU A 26 -0.88 6.07 7.36
C GLU A 26 -1.56 5.01 8.24
N VAL A 27 -1.25 3.73 8.02
CA VAL A 27 -1.75 2.65 8.88
C VAL A 27 -0.75 2.47 10.01
N ILE A 28 -1.21 2.68 11.24
CA ILE A 28 -0.41 2.54 12.45
C ILE A 28 -0.48 1.11 12.96
N GLU A 29 -1.70 0.56 13.03
CA GLU A 29 -1.92 -0.79 13.55
C GLU A 29 -3.15 -1.45 12.91
N PHE A 30 -3.04 -2.75 12.64
CA PHE A 30 -4.17 -3.60 12.30
C PHE A 30 -4.87 -4.08 13.57
N THR A 31 -5.83 -3.30 14.04
CA THR A 31 -6.48 -3.56 15.33
C THR A 31 -7.43 -4.77 15.28
N SER A 32 -8.10 -4.99 14.15
CA SER A 32 -9.04 -6.10 13.95
C SER A 32 -9.24 -6.41 12.46
N LYS A 33 -10.00 -7.45 12.15
CA LYS A 33 -10.34 -7.78 10.76
C LYS A 33 -11.17 -6.68 10.08
N GLU A 34 -11.95 -5.95 10.87
CA GLU A 34 -12.90 -4.95 10.39
C GLU A 34 -12.39 -3.51 10.47
N GLU A 35 -11.49 -3.20 11.41
CA GLU A 35 -10.99 -1.85 11.67
C GLU A 35 -9.45 -1.82 11.74
N MET A 36 -8.88 -0.69 11.34
CA MET A 36 -7.48 -0.35 11.51
C MET A 36 -7.34 0.98 12.23
N LEU A 37 -6.28 1.14 13.02
CA LEU A 37 -5.87 2.43 13.53
C LEU A 37 -5.08 3.15 12.44
N CYS A 38 -5.56 4.32 12.03
CA CYS A 38 -4.92 5.13 11.01
C CYS A 38 -4.62 6.53 11.53
N ARG A 39 -3.68 7.19 10.86
CA ARG A 39 -3.30 8.59 11.08
C ARG A 39 -3.51 9.41 9.81
N ASP A 40 -4.16 10.57 9.93
CA ASP A 40 -4.31 11.51 8.82
C ASP A 40 -3.03 12.34 8.59
N THR A 41 -2.99 13.08 7.48
CA THR A 41 -1.89 13.99 7.13
C THR A 41 -1.72 15.15 8.12
N LYS A 42 -2.72 15.41 8.97
CA LYS A 42 -2.68 16.43 10.04
C LYS A 42 -2.20 15.86 11.37
N GLY A 43 -1.94 14.56 11.43
CA GLY A 43 -1.49 13.84 12.59
C GLY A 43 -2.56 13.42 13.59
N LYS A 44 -3.85 13.43 13.21
CA LYS A 44 -4.94 12.90 14.02
C LYS A 44 -5.04 11.40 13.85
N TYR A 45 -5.27 10.71 14.96
CA TYR A 45 -5.44 9.27 15.01
C TYR A 45 -6.92 8.90 15.13
N GLY A 46 -7.30 7.76 14.55
CA GLY A 46 -8.61 7.18 14.76
C GLY A 46 -8.83 5.89 13.98
N TYR A 47 -9.88 5.18 14.36
CA TYR A 47 -10.24 3.92 13.73
C TYR A 47 -10.96 4.15 12.40
N VAL A 48 -10.55 3.39 11.39
CA VAL A 48 -11.10 3.41 10.04
C VAL A 48 -11.46 1.98 9.63
N PRO A 49 -12.67 1.75 9.07
CA PRO A 49 -13.06 0.43 8.62
C PRO A 49 -12.22 -0.02 7.42
N ARG A 50 -11.76 -1.27 7.45
CA ARG A 50 -10.95 -1.88 6.39
C ARG A 50 -11.66 -1.89 5.03
N THR A 51 -12.98 -2.01 5.03
CA THR A 51 -13.81 -1.97 3.81
C THR A 51 -13.83 -0.60 3.12
N ALA A 52 -13.41 0.47 3.80
CA ALA A 52 -13.27 1.79 3.22
C ALA A 52 -11.83 2.10 2.78
N LEU A 53 -10.89 1.16 2.94
CA LEU A 53 -9.48 1.35 2.64
C LEU A 53 -9.06 0.45 1.46
N LEU A 54 -8.37 1.05 0.49
CA LEU A 54 -7.71 0.37 -0.60
C LEU A 54 -6.19 0.36 -0.38
N PRO A 55 -5.51 -0.75 -0.70
CA PRO A 55 -4.05 -0.77 -0.80
C PRO A 55 -3.61 0.26 -1.83
N LEU A 56 -2.58 1.03 -1.47
CA LEU A 56 -1.85 1.79 -2.48
C LEU A 56 -0.97 0.76 -3.18
N GLU A 57 -1.19 0.55 -4.48
CA GLU A 57 -0.29 -0.22 -5.33
C GLU A 57 1.08 0.47 -5.33
N THR A 58 1.90 0.10 -4.36
CA THR A 58 3.33 0.45 -4.29
C THR A 58 4.10 -0.86 -4.36
N GLU A 59 3.74 -1.70 -5.33
CA GLU A 59 4.61 -2.80 -5.73
C GLU A 59 5.83 -2.16 -6.40
N VAL A 60 6.87 -1.93 -5.62
CA VAL A 60 8.20 -1.66 -6.14
C VAL A 60 8.66 -2.98 -6.74
N TYR A 61 8.67 -3.07 -8.07
CA TYR A 61 9.24 -4.21 -8.78
C TYR A 61 10.73 -4.31 -8.41
N ASP A 62 11.08 -5.39 -7.73
CA ASP A 62 12.46 -5.76 -7.40
C ASP A 62 13.11 -6.39 -8.64
N ASP A 63 13.29 -5.59 -9.70
CA ASP A 63 14.04 -6.00 -10.91
C ASP A 63 15.56 -5.96 -10.64
N VAL A 64 16.01 -6.53 -9.52
CA VAL A 64 17.43 -6.81 -9.28
C VAL A 64 17.80 -8.10 -10.02
N GLY A 65 18.36 -7.90 -11.21
CA GLY A 65 18.71 -8.95 -12.16
C GLY A 65 19.50 -10.12 -11.54
N SER A 66 18.90 -11.31 -11.60
CA SER A 66 19.62 -12.57 -11.47
C SER A 66 20.20 -12.99 -12.83
N TRP A 67 21.28 -12.28 -13.19
CA TRP A 67 22.47 -12.79 -13.89
C TRP A 67 22.29 -14.07 -14.72
N ASP A 68 22.08 -13.93 -16.04
CA ASP A 68 22.24 -15.04 -16.96
C ASP A 68 23.74 -15.39 -17.07
N PRO A 69 24.19 -16.61 -16.72
CA PRO A 69 25.47 -17.08 -17.18
C PRO A 69 25.33 -17.38 -18.67
N VAL A 70 25.60 -16.38 -19.53
CA VAL A 70 25.90 -16.66 -20.94
C VAL A 70 27.23 -17.41 -20.94
N ASP A 71 27.11 -18.73 -20.85
CA ASP A 71 28.17 -19.68 -21.10
C ASP A 71 28.83 -19.30 -22.43
N ASN A 72 30.05 -18.85 -22.30
CA ASN A 72 30.94 -18.43 -23.36
C ASN A 72 31.15 -19.61 -24.32
N GLN A 73 30.33 -19.69 -25.39
CA GLN A 73 30.53 -20.64 -26.47
C GLN A 73 31.96 -20.48 -27.04
N PRO A 74 32.81 -21.52 -27.03
CA PRO A 74 34.07 -21.43 -27.74
C PRO A 74 33.82 -21.38 -29.25
N PHE A 75 34.39 -20.37 -29.90
CA PHE A 75 34.37 -20.20 -31.35
C PHE A 75 34.79 -21.50 -32.08
N PRO A 76 34.18 -21.86 -33.22
CA PRO A 76 34.68 -22.94 -34.05
C PRO A 76 36.00 -22.49 -34.67
N GLY A 77 37.11 -22.91 -34.07
CA GLY A 77 38.45 -22.76 -34.62
C GLY A 77 38.53 -23.54 -35.93
N GLY A 78 38.66 -22.80 -37.04
CA GLY A 78 38.85 -23.35 -38.36
C GLY A 78 40.12 -24.19 -38.47
N ARG A 79 40.03 -25.23 -39.28
CA ARG A 79 41.12 -25.85 -40.03
C ARG A 79 40.62 -26.15 -41.43
#